data_AF-A0A2G4G2I0-F1
#
_entry.id   AF-A0A2G4G2I0-F1
#
_cell.length_a   1.000
_cell.length_b   1.000
_cell.length_c   1.000
_cell.angle_alpha   90.00
_cell.angle_beta   90.00
_cell.angle_gamma   90.00
#
_symmetry.space_group_name_H-M   'P 1'
#
loop_
_entity.id
_entity.type
_entity.pdbx_description
1 polymer ?
#
loop_
_entity_poly.entity_id
_entity_poly.type
_entity_poly.pdbx_seq_one_letter_code
_entity_poly.pdbx_strand_id
1 'polypeptide(L)' 'MNDLLAAVYLIFFALIAGGAFALMSQNLRGSASLASQRSGAKPRRHPEAPEHGDEVLYVDFSRERLEELYQQAS' A
#
# COMPACT_ATOMS: atom_id res chain seq x y z
N MET A 1 -12.47 37.10 31.89
CA MET A 1 -12.80 35.66 31.94
C MET A 1 -12.88 35.01 30.56
N ASN A 2 -13.53 35.62 29.55
CA ASN A 2 -13.71 34.99 28.24
C ASN A 2 -12.41 34.85 27.41
N ASP A 3 -11.53 35.85 27.45
CA ASP A 3 -10.30 35.82 26.64
C ASP A 3 -9.28 34.78 27.13
N LEU A 4 -9.21 34.56 28.44
CA LEU A 4 -8.36 33.51 29.01
C LEU A 4 -8.87 32.12 28.60
N LEU A 5 -10.18 31.92 28.58
CA LEU A 5 -10.77 30.67 28.11
C LEU A 5 -10.54 30.48 26.61
N ALA A 6 -10.69 31.53 25.80
CA ALA A 6 -10.38 31.49 24.37
C ALA A 6 -8.90 31.15 24.10
N ALA A 7 -7.97 31.73 24.86
CA ALA A 7 -6.54 31.43 24.76
C ALA A 7 -6.24 29.96 25.12
N VAL A 8 -6.85 29.45 26.19
CA VAL A 8 -6.70 28.04 26.60
C VAL A 8 -7.24 27.09 25.53
N TYR A 9 -8.42 27.38 24.97
CA TYR A 9 -8.99 26.59 23.86
C TYR A 9 -8.10 26.60 22.63
N LEU A 10 -7.53 27.75 22.28
CA LEU A 10 -6.63 27.88 21.14
C LEU A 10 -5.34 27.05 21.32
N ILE A 11 -4.81 27.00 22.54
CA ILE A 11 -3.65 26.17 22.87
C ILE A 11 -3.97 24.67 22.69
N PHE A 12 -5.08 24.20 23.23
CA PHE A 12 -5.49 22.80 23.07
C PHE A 12 -5.78 22.45 21.61
N PHE A 13 -6.44 23.36 20.88
CA PHE A 13 -6.66 23.20 19.45
C PHE A 13 -5.34 23.07 18.69
N ALA A 14 -4.37 23.94 18.96
CA ALA A 14 -3.05 23.91 18.31
C ALA A 14 -2.28 22.62 18.64
N LEU A 15 -2.35 22.12 19.88
CA LEU A 15 -1.73 20.86 20.26
C LEU A 15 -2.32 19.66 19.52
N ILE A 16 -3.65 19.57 19.45
CA ILE A 16 -4.34 18.46 18.76
C ILE A 16 -4.10 18.54 17.26
N ALA A 17 -4.30 19.72 16.65
CA ALA A 17 -4.10 19.92 15.22
C ALA A 17 -2.64 19.69 14.82
N GLY A 18 -1.68 20.21 15.59
CA GLY A 18 -0.26 20.01 15.38
C GLY A 18 0.16 18.54 15.51
N GLY A 19 -0.35 17.84 16.52
CA GLY A 19 -0.09 16.41 16.72
C GLY A 19 -0.62 15.54 15.57
N ALA A 20 -1.87 15.78 15.14
CA ALA A 20 -2.45 15.08 13.99
C ALA A 20 -1.68 15.37 12.69
N PHE A 21 -1.30 16.63 12.47
CA PHE A 21 -0.52 17.03 11.30
C PHE A 21 0.87 16.40 11.29
N ALA A 22 1.57 16.36 12.42
CA ALA A 22 2.89 15.73 12.53
C ALA A 22 2.84 14.24 12.18
N LEU A 23 1.84 13.51 12.71
CA LEU A 23 1.64 12.08 12.43
C LEU A 23 1.35 11.85 10.94
N MET A 24 0.42 12.60 10.35
CA MET A 24 0.07 12.49 8.93
C MET A 24 1.29 12.81 8.04
N SER A 25 2.04 13.85 8.39
CA SER A 25 3.24 14.27 7.66
C SER A 25 4.35 13.20 7.73
N GLN A 26 4.50 12.53 8.87
CA GLN A 26 5.42 11.39 9.02
C GLN A 26 4.98 10.19 8.18
N ASN A 27 3.68 9.86 8.18
CA ASN A 27 3.13 8.77 7.37
C ASN A 27 3.34 9.00 5.87
N LEU A 28 3.10 10.23 5.38
CA LEU A 28 3.31 10.60 3.99
C LEU A 28 4.77 10.54 3.56
N ARG A 29 5.70 10.99 4.41
CA ARG A 29 7.15 10.87 4.13
C ARG A 29 7.61 9.41 4.10
N GLY A 30 7.12 8.59 5.04
CA GLY A 30 7.44 7.16 5.08
C GLY A 30 6.92 6.43 3.84
N SER A 31 5.67 6.67 3.44
CA SER A 31 5.09 6.06 2.24
C SER A 31 5.74 6.55 0.95
N ALA A 32 6.10 7.83 0.85
CA ALA A 32 6.84 8.36 -0.29
C ALA A 32 8.22 7.72 -0.44
N SER A 33 8.94 7.46 0.66
CA SER A 33 10.22 6.74 0.63
C SER A 33 10.07 5.27 0.21
N LEU A 34 8.93 4.64 0.54
CA LEU A 34 8.65 3.26 0.14
C LEU A 34 8.32 3.17 -1.36
N ALA A 35 7.60 4.17 -1.89
CA ALA A 35 7.33 4.29 -3.32
C ALA A 35 8.61 4.53 -4.14
N SER A 36 9.53 5.38 -3.65
CA SER A 36 10.82 5.60 -4.33
C SER A 36 11.75 4.39 -4.26
N GLN A 37 11.75 3.62 -3.16
CA GLN A 37 12.50 2.36 -3.06
C GLN A 37 11.98 1.27 -4.02
N ARG A 38 10.66 1.22 -4.27
CA ARG A 38 10.08 0.30 -5.27
C ARG A 38 10.47 0.64 -6.71
N SER A 39 10.80 1.90 -7.01
CA SER A 39 11.23 2.33 -8.35
C SER A 39 12.70 2.01 -8.65
N GLY A 40 13.55 1.84 -7.63
CA GLY A 40 14.99 1.64 -7.80
C GLY A 40 15.47 0.19 -7.73
N ALA A 41 14.74 -0.69 -7.03
CA ALA A 41 15.07 -2.10 -7.00
C ALA A 41 14.53 -2.76 -8.27
N LYS A 42 15.43 -3.15 -9.18
CA LYS A 42 15.12 -4.12 -10.25
C LYS A 42 14.20 -5.19 -9.62
N PRO A 43 13.00 -5.46 -10.20
CA PRO A 43 12.09 -6.43 -9.60
C PRO A 43 12.90 -7.66 -9.26
N ARG A 44 12.85 -8.07 -7.99
CA ARG A 44 13.48 -9.32 -7.53
C ARG A 44 12.86 -10.42 -8.38
N ARG A 45 13.51 -10.72 -9.49
CA ARG A 45 13.09 -11.78 -10.38
C ARG A 45 13.23 -13.03 -9.54
N HIS A 46 12.10 -13.67 -9.31
CA HIS A 46 12.05 -14.95 -8.65
C HIS A 46 13.06 -15.89 -9.35
N PRO A 47 13.92 -16.61 -8.63
CA PRO A 47 14.90 -17.51 -9.24
C PRO A 47 14.28 -18.53 -10.20
N GLU A 48 13.03 -18.88 -9.96
CA GLU A 48 12.19 -19.79 -10.76
C GLU A 48 11.50 -19.11 -11.95
N ALA A 49 11.64 -17.78 -12.12
CA ALA A 49 10.99 -17.07 -13.20
C ALA A 49 11.64 -17.43 -14.55
N PRO A 50 10.85 -17.83 -15.56
CA PRO A 50 11.36 -18.20 -16.88
C PRO A 50 12.21 -17.09 -17.51
N GLU A 51 13.27 -17.49 -18.22
CA GLU A 51 14.07 -16.59 -19.04
C GLU A 51 13.33 -16.20 -20.33
N HIS A 52 13.83 -15.16 -21.00
CA HIS A 52 13.24 -14.77 -22.29
C HIS A 52 13.52 -15.87 -23.32
N GLY A 53 12.47 -16.52 -23.81
CA GLY A 53 12.56 -17.59 -24.79
C GLY A 53 12.34 -18.99 -24.21
N ASP A 54 12.16 -19.13 -22.90
CA ASP A 54 11.77 -20.40 -22.29
C ASP A 54 10.33 -20.77 -22.69
N GLU A 55 10.12 -22.05 -22.97
CA GLU A 55 8.79 -22.60 -23.23
C GLU A 55 7.98 -22.62 -21.93
N VAL A 56 6.99 -21.73 -21.84
CA VAL A 56 6.08 -21.64 -20.70
C VAL A 56 4.80 -22.40 -20.98
N LEU A 57 4.45 -23.34 -20.11
CA LEU A 57 3.13 -23.95 -20.13
C LEU A 57 2.12 -22.94 -19.55
N TYR A 58 1.35 -22.30 -20.42
CA TYR A 58 0.22 -21.47 -20.00
C TYR A 58 -1.00 -22.35 -19.80
N VAL A 59 -1.52 -22.37 -18.57
CA VAL A 59 -2.81 -22.99 -18.27
C VAL A 59 -3.85 -21.88 -18.23
N ASP A 60 -4.83 -21.94 -19.12
CA ASP A 60 -5.93 -20.98 -19.11
C ASP A 60 -6.88 -21.29 -17.96
N PHE A 61 -6.94 -20.36 -17.01
CA PHE A 61 -7.88 -20.37 -15.90
C PHE A 61 -8.99 -19.33 -16.13
N SER A 62 -9.58 -19.35 -17.32
CA SER A 62 -10.84 -18.65 -17.57
C SER A 62 -11.91 -19.15 -16.61
N ARG A 63 -12.84 -18.26 -16.25
CA ARG A 63 -13.87 -18.53 -15.24
C ARG A 63 -14.66 -19.78 -15.59
N GLU A 64 -15.02 -19.91 -16.85
CA GLU A 64 -15.80 -21.01 -17.40
C GLU A 64 -15.05 -22.34 -17.23
N ARG A 65 -13.75 -22.36 -17.54
CA ARG A 65 -12.88 -23.55 -17.36
C ARG A 65 -12.68 -23.92 -15.90
N LEU A 66 -12.56 -22.95 -15.02
CA LEU A 66 -12.45 -23.17 -13.58
C LEU A 66 -13.74 -23.78 -13.01
N GLU A 67 -14.90 -23.29 -13.44
CA GLU A 67 -16.20 -23.81 -13.03
C GLU A 67 -16.39 -25.26 -13.52
N GLU A 68 -15.98 -25.58 -14.74
CA GLU A 68 -15.96 -26.96 -15.27
C GLU A 68 -15.04 -27.89 -14.45
N LEU A 69 -13.80 -27.47 -14.18
CA LEU A 69 -12.83 -28.26 -13.42
C LEU A 69 -13.30 -28.52 -11.99
N TYR A 70 -13.92 -27.52 -11.36
CA TYR A 70 -14.49 -27.66 -10.01
C TYR A 70 -15.60 -28.71 -9.97
N GLN A 71 -16.49 -28.71 -10.96
CA GLN A 71 -17.56 -29.71 -11.07
C GLN A 71 -17.06 -31.11 -11.41
N GLN A 72 -15.94 -31.23 -12.11
CA GLN A 72 -15.34 -32.52 -12.44
C GLN A 72 -14.58 -33.15 -11.25
N ALA A 73 -14.07 -32.32 -10.34
CA ALA A 73 -13.33 -32.78 -9.15
C ALA A 73 -14.22 -33.12 -7.95
N SER A 74 -15.49 -32.70 -7.96
CA SER A 74 -16.52 -33.03 -6.97
C SER A 74 -17.28 -34.30 -7.32
#